data_AF-A0A8T6X332-F1
#
_entry.id   AF-A0A8T6X332-F1
#
_cell.length_a   1.000
_cell.length_b   1.000
_cell.length_c   1.000
_cell.angle_alpha   90.00
_cell.angle_beta   90.00
_cell.angle_gamma   90.00
#
_symmetry.space_group_name_H-M   'P 1'
#
loop_
_entity.id
_entity.type
_entity.pdbx_description
1 polymer ?
#
loop_
_entity_poly.entity_id
_entity_poly.type
_entity_poly.pdbx_seq_one_letter_code
_entity_poly.pdbx_strand_id
1 'polypeptide(L)'
;PANGPGPNPLLQNHFMMAIHPPVLYLGYVGMTVPFAYAIGALSLGVAGPEWLRRSHRSTLVAWSFLTLGILLGGWWAYEVLSWGGYWAWDPVENASLMPWLVATAFLHSGIVQQRRNMLQAWNFILVISAFSLTILGTFLTRSGTINSVHSFTQSAIGPALLGFLVLVLVGSFILFSTRADMVASSPRLESFVSREGTFLINNLLLSVYAFIVLIGTTYPLILEAFTGTQVGVGEPFFNRLAVPLSFLLLLVMGFGPIAPWRTTEKGLIWRRTRNPAIVALATGLLTAVTVT
;
A
#
# COMPACT_ATOMS: atom_id res chain seq x y z
N PRO A 1 19.59 -5.25 -28.21
CA PRO A 1 20.38 -5.00 -29.44
C PRO A 1 21.53 -4.03 -29.15
N ALA A 2 22.70 -4.22 -29.76
CA ALA A 2 23.83 -3.30 -29.59
C ALA A 2 23.52 -1.86 -30.06
N ASN A 3 22.55 -1.72 -30.97
CA ASN A 3 22.10 -0.43 -31.53
C ASN A 3 20.65 -0.08 -31.14
N GLY A 4 20.18 -0.53 -29.97
CA GLY A 4 18.90 -0.05 -29.42
C GLY A 4 19.06 1.36 -28.86
N PRO A 5 17.99 2.17 -28.77
CA PRO A 5 18.08 3.55 -28.28
C PRO A 5 18.55 3.70 -26.82
N GLY A 6 18.76 2.60 -26.09
CA GLY A 6 19.06 2.60 -24.66
C GLY A 6 17.86 3.06 -23.83
N PRO A 7 17.93 2.97 -22.49
CA PRO A 7 16.94 3.60 -21.62
C PRO A 7 17.12 5.14 -21.67
N ASN A 8 16.19 5.91 -21.11
CA ASN A 8 16.33 7.37 -21.00
C ASN A 8 17.70 7.75 -20.38
N PRO A 9 18.43 8.78 -20.86
CA PRO A 9 19.72 9.21 -20.28
C PRO A 9 19.73 9.36 -18.76
N LEU A 10 18.62 9.78 -18.14
CA LEU A 10 18.47 9.86 -16.67
C LEU A 10 18.66 8.51 -15.96
N LEU A 11 18.43 7.40 -16.67
CA LEU A 11 18.44 6.04 -16.16
C LEU A 11 19.78 5.33 -16.38
N GLN A 12 20.69 5.90 -17.19
CA GLN A 12 21.86 5.18 -17.72
C GLN A 12 23.06 5.12 -16.76
N ASN A 13 23.19 6.02 -15.79
CA ASN A 13 24.45 6.23 -15.06
C ASN A 13 24.29 6.34 -13.53
N HIS A 14 23.43 5.52 -12.93
CA HIS A 14 23.25 5.51 -11.48
C HIS A 14 23.17 4.09 -10.91
N PHE A 15 24.01 3.77 -9.93
CA PHE A 15 24.06 2.42 -9.33
C PHE A 15 22.69 1.98 -8.77
N MET A 16 21.94 2.91 -8.17
CA MET A 16 20.60 2.59 -7.65
C MET A 16 19.60 2.19 -8.74
N MET A 17 19.77 2.64 -10.00
CA MET A 17 18.93 2.18 -11.13
C MET A 17 19.12 0.71 -11.45
N ALA A 18 20.28 0.13 -11.12
CA ALA A 18 20.53 -1.29 -11.28
C ALA A 18 19.91 -2.13 -10.14
N ILE A 19 19.59 -1.52 -9.00
CA ILE A 19 19.22 -2.25 -7.77
C ILE A 19 17.75 -2.07 -7.41
N HIS A 20 17.25 -0.83 -7.36
CA HIS A 20 15.90 -0.59 -6.86
C HIS A 20 14.82 -1.27 -7.72
N PRO A 21 14.91 -1.34 -9.08
CA PRO A 21 13.87 -2.00 -9.85
C PRO A 21 13.81 -3.52 -9.61
N PRO A 22 14.94 -4.28 -9.58
CA PRO A 22 14.92 -5.68 -9.17
C PRO A 22 14.40 -5.90 -7.75
N VAL A 23 14.78 -5.06 -6.79
CA VAL A 23 14.30 -5.13 -5.40
C VAL A 23 12.79 -4.93 -5.34
N LEU A 24 12.27 -3.92 -6.04
CA LEU A 24 10.83 -3.64 -6.10
C LEU A 24 10.08 -4.78 -6.81
N TYR A 25 10.64 -5.33 -7.88
CA TYR A 25 10.09 -6.47 -8.61
C TYR A 25 9.98 -7.72 -7.72
N LEU A 26 10.98 -8.00 -6.87
CA LEU A 26 10.89 -9.07 -5.87
C LEU A 26 9.74 -8.84 -4.88
N GLY A 27 9.46 -7.58 -4.52
CA GLY A 27 8.28 -7.23 -3.74
C GLY A 27 6.98 -7.54 -4.47
N TYR A 28 6.88 -7.16 -5.74
CA TYR A 28 5.69 -7.40 -6.58
C TYR A 28 5.41 -8.88 -6.77
N VAL A 29 6.42 -9.65 -7.18
CA VAL A 29 6.31 -11.10 -7.38
C VAL A 29 6.06 -11.80 -6.05
N GLY A 30 6.71 -11.35 -4.97
CA GLY A 30 6.53 -11.90 -3.62
C GLY A 30 5.08 -11.89 -3.14
N MET A 31 4.28 -10.88 -3.52
CA MET A 31 2.86 -10.80 -3.18
C MET A 31 2.00 -11.92 -3.81
N THR A 32 2.53 -12.65 -4.80
CA THR A 32 1.87 -13.84 -5.37
C THR A 32 1.66 -14.93 -4.31
N VAL A 33 2.60 -15.09 -3.38
CA VAL A 33 2.54 -16.16 -2.37
C VAL A 33 1.37 -15.95 -1.39
N PRO A 34 1.21 -14.80 -0.72
CA PRO A 34 0.05 -14.58 0.15
C PRO A 34 -1.28 -14.58 -0.62
N PHE A 35 -1.30 -14.11 -1.87
CA PHE A 35 -2.47 -14.24 -2.74
C PHE A 35 -2.84 -15.71 -3.00
N ALA A 36 -1.87 -16.57 -3.35
CA ALA A 36 -2.11 -17.99 -3.58
C ALA A 36 -2.65 -18.71 -2.34
N TYR A 37 -2.15 -18.39 -1.15
CA TYR A 37 -2.71 -18.91 0.11
C TYR A 37 -4.17 -18.48 0.32
N ALA A 38 -4.50 -17.22 0.00
CA ALA A 38 -5.86 -16.70 0.13
C ALA A 38 -6.83 -17.39 -0.85
N ILE A 39 -6.46 -17.49 -2.13
CA ILE A 39 -7.26 -18.19 -3.14
C ILE A 39 -7.39 -19.68 -2.82
N GLY A 40 -6.32 -20.32 -2.33
CA GLY A 40 -6.35 -21.71 -1.88
C GLY A 40 -7.32 -21.93 -0.72
N ALA A 41 -7.31 -21.03 0.28
CA ALA A 41 -8.22 -21.09 1.42
C ALA A 41 -9.70 -20.92 0.99
N LEU A 42 -9.99 -19.97 0.09
CA LEU A 42 -11.34 -19.78 -0.44
C LEU A 42 -11.81 -20.99 -1.28
N SER A 43 -10.91 -21.55 -2.11
CA SER A 43 -11.21 -22.70 -2.96
C SER A 43 -11.56 -23.94 -2.13
N LEU A 44 -10.77 -24.20 -1.08
CA LEU A 44 -10.95 -25.33 -0.18
C LEU A 44 -12.05 -25.11 0.87
N GLY A 45 -12.61 -23.90 0.99
CA GLY A 45 -13.60 -23.58 2.02
C GLY A 45 -13.02 -23.59 3.45
N VAL A 46 -11.73 -23.30 3.60
CA VAL A 46 -11.06 -23.30 4.92
C VAL A 46 -11.20 -21.92 5.56
N ALA A 47 -12.06 -21.84 6.57
CA ALA A 47 -12.25 -20.64 7.38
C ALA A 47 -11.12 -20.43 8.42
N GLY A 48 -11.10 -19.26 9.03
CA GLY A 48 -10.25 -18.97 10.19
C GLY A 48 -8.84 -18.49 9.83
N PRO A 49 -7.94 -18.41 10.83
CA PRO A 49 -6.68 -17.69 10.71
C PRO A 49 -5.50 -18.51 10.16
N GLU A 50 -5.68 -19.81 9.89
CA GLU A 50 -4.56 -20.70 9.54
C GLU A 50 -3.86 -20.29 8.24
N TRP A 51 -4.61 -19.91 7.21
CA TRP A 51 -4.03 -19.44 5.95
C TRP A 51 -3.18 -18.17 6.14
N LEU A 52 -3.58 -17.27 7.07
CA LEU A 52 -2.76 -16.10 7.41
C LEU A 52 -1.47 -16.49 8.10
N ARG A 53 -1.50 -17.47 9.01
CA ARG A 53 -0.27 -17.93 9.68
C ARG A 53 0.74 -18.45 8.67
N ARG A 54 0.27 -19.18 7.66
CA ARG A 54 1.12 -19.72 6.58
C ARG A 54 1.63 -18.64 5.63
N SER A 55 0.82 -17.62 5.34
CA SER A 55 1.20 -16.52 4.45
C SER A 55 1.98 -15.40 5.13
N HIS A 56 2.01 -15.33 6.47
CA HIS A 56 2.59 -14.20 7.20
C HIS A 56 4.07 -13.94 6.86
N ARG A 57 4.90 -14.98 6.86
CA ARG A 57 6.34 -14.84 6.58
C ARG A 57 6.59 -14.36 5.15
N SER A 58 5.91 -14.94 4.17
CA SER A 58 6.06 -14.51 2.77
C SER A 58 5.52 -13.10 2.53
N THR A 59 4.44 -12.71 3.22
CA THR A 59 3.92 -11.34 3.20
C THR A 59 4.95 -10.35 3.72
N LEU A 60 5.61 -10.64 4.86
CA LEU A 60 6.66 -9.78 5.42
C LEU A 60 7.89 -9.67 4.50
N VAL A 61 8.25 -10.76 3.82
CA VAL A 61 9.35 -10.73 2.85
C VAL A 61 8.99 -9.83 1.67
N ALA A 62 7.82 -10.03 1.05
CA ALA A 62 7.34 -9.20 -0.05
C ALA A 62 7.23 -7.73 0.34
N TRP A 63 6.63 -7.45 1.52
CA TRP A 63 6.49 -6.11 2.07
C TRP A 63 7.85 -5.45 2.36
N SER A 64 8.84 -6.20 2.86
CA SER A 64 10.20 -5.69 3.06
C SER A 64 10.86 -5.30 1.74
N PHE A 65 10.72 -6.12 0.70
CA PHE A 65 11.23 -5.80 -0.63
C PHE A 65 10.53 -4.58 -1.25
N LEU A 66 9.21 -4.46 -1.10
CA LEU A 66 8.48 -3.23 -1.48
C LEU A 66 9.03 -2.01 -0.75
N THR A 67 9.22 -2.11 0.57
CA THR A 67 9.77 -1.03 1.40
C THR A 67 11.16 -0.61 0.92
N LEU A 68 12.07 -1.58 0.75
CA LEU A 68 13.43 -1.31 0.28
C LEU A 68 13.43 -0.73 -1.14
N GLY A 69 12.60 -1.25 -2.03
CA GLY A 69 12.47 -0.77 -3.40
C GLY A 69 12.02 0.69 -3.46
N ILE A 70 11.01 1.04 -2.66
CA ILE A 70 10.51 2.43 -2.53
C ILE A 70 11.60 3.36 -1.97
N LEU A 71 12.28 2.95 -0.90
CA LEU A 71 13.33 3.77 -0.29
C LEU A 71 14.51 4.01 -1.23
N LEU A 72 14.97 2.96 -1.92
CA LEU A 72 16.06 3.07 -2.88
C LEU A 72 15.65 3.85 -4.14
N GLY A 73 14.38 3.75 -4.55
CA GLY A 73 13.81 4.55 -5.63
C GLY A 73 13.75 6.04 -5.27
N GLY A 74 13.26 6.38 -4.08
CA GLY A 74 13.21 7.76 -3.61
C GLY A 74 14.61 8.37 -3.40
N TRP A 75 15.58 7.57 -2.95
CA TRP A 75 16.98 7.99 -2.89
C TRP A 75 17.53 8.26 -4.31
N TRP A 76 17.31 7.36 -5.26
CA TRP A 76 17.69 7.61 -6.65
C TRP A 76 17.06 8.91 -7.20
N ALA A 77 15.75 9.09 -6.99
CA ALA A 77 15.02 10.27 -7.44
C ALA A 77 15.62 11.55 -6.85
N TYR A 78 15.97 11.54 -5.56
CA TYR A 78 16.63 12.67 -4.91
C TYR A 78 17.96 13.05 -5.56
N GLU A 79 18.79 12.05 -5.90
CA GLU A 79 20.12 12.28 -6.48
C GLU A 79 20.05 12.70 -7.96
N VAL A 80 19.08 12.19 -8.72
CA VAL A 80 19.01 12.40 -10.18
C VAL A 80 18.05 13.53 -10.58
N LEU A 81 16.98 13.77 -9.83
CA LEU A 81 15.96 14.80 -10.14
C LEU A 81 16.25 16.15 -9.47
N SER A 82 17.52 16.44 -9.18
CA SER A 82 18.04 17.79 -8.83
C SER A 82 17.84 18.27 -7.38
N TRP A 83 18.08 17.44 -6.35
CA TRP A 83 18.00 17.83 -4.91
C TRP A 83 16.64 18.42 -4.46
N GLY A 84 15.65 18.52 -5.36
CA GLY A 84 14.41 19.24 -5.15
C GLY A 84 13.26 18.38 -4.60
N GLY A 85 13.42 17.05 -4.57
CA GLY A 85 12.44 16.14 -4.00
C GLY A 85 12.87 14.68 -4.07
N TYR A 86 12.58 13.93 -3.00
CA TYR A 86 12.76 12.46 -2.94
C TYR A 86 11.51 11.69 -3.38
N TRP A 87 10.40 12.41 -3.59
CA TRP A 87 9.10 11.88 -3.97
C TRP A 87 8.30 13.00 -4.65
N ALA A 88 7.92 12.79 -5.90
CA ALA A 88 7.21 13.80 -6.70
C ALA A 88 5.82 13.30 -7.14
N TRP A 89 5.32 12.24 -6.51
CA TRP A 89 4.07 11.57 -6.88
C TRP A 89 4.08 11.07 -8.33
N ASP A 90 5.25 10.68 -8.84
CA ASP A 90 5.35 10.10 -10.17
C ASP A 90 4.46 8.84 -10.25
N PRO A 91 3.77 8.58 -11.37
CA PRO A 91 2.82 7.47 -11.44
C PRO A 91 3.43 6.08 -11.15
N VAL A 92 4.72 5.87 -11.41
CA VAL A 92 5.40 4.61 -11.10
C VAL A 92 5.80 4.54 -9.63
N GLU A 93 6.18 5.67 -9.02
CA GLU A 93 6.33 5.78 -7.57
C GLU A 93 5.00 5.41 -6.88
N ASN A 94 3.89 6.03 -7.32
CA ASN A 94 2.54 5.76 -6.81
C ASN A 94 2.13 4.29 -6.99
N ALA A 95 2.46 3.71 -8.15
CA ALA A 95 2.21 2.30 -8.46
C ALA A 95 2.83 1.36 -7.43
N SER A 96 4.01 1.69 -6.91
CA SER A 96 4.71 0.91 -5.89
C SER A 96 4.17 1.15 -4.48
N LEU A 97 3.72 2.38 -4.19
CA LEU A 97 3.18 2.76 -2.88
C LEU A 97 1.84 2.09 -2.59
N MET A 98 0.95 1.96 -3.58
CA MET A 98 -0.38 1.38 -3.42
C MET A 98 -0.36 -0.06 -2.85
N PRO A 99 0.32 -1.05 -3.45
CA PRO A 99 0.38 -2.39 -2.89
C PRO A 99 1.11 -2.42 -1.53
N TRP A 100 2.07 -1.52 -1.29
CA TRP A 100 2.73 -1.40 0.02
C TRP A 100 1.76 -0.95 1.12
N LEU A 101 0.92 0.06 0.85
CA LEU A 101 -0.12 0.54 1.79
C LEU A 101 -1.13 -0.57 2.11
N VAL A 102 -1.63 -1.26 1.09
CA VAL A 102 -2.62 -2.33 1.26
C VAL A 102 -2.00 -3.57 1.94
N ALA A 103 -0.74 -3.92 1.62
CA ALA A 103 -0.02 -4.99 2.31
C ALA A 103 0.25 -4.65 3.78
N THR A 104 0.58 -3.38 4.07
CA THR A 104 0.71 -2.88 5.45
C THR A 104 -0.61 -3.05 6.20
N ALA A 105 -1.71 -2.64 5.59
CA ALA A 105 -3.05 -2.82 6.15
C ALA A 105 -3.31 -4.31 6.43
N PHE A 106 -3.03 -5.20 5.48
CA PHE A 106 -3.22 -6.64 5.61
C PHE A 106 -2.42 -7.27 6.76
N LEU A 107 -1.14 -6.89 6.91
CA LEU A 107 -0.30 -7.35 8.03
C LEU A 107 -0.90 -6.97 9.39
N HIS A 108 -1.44 -5.75 9.50
CA HIS A 108 -2.02 -5.24 10.73
C HIS A 108 -3.37 -5.88 11.07
N SER A 109 -4.29 -5.96 10.12
CA SER A 109 -5.59 -6.63 10.33
C SER A 109 -5.44 -8.15 10.45
N GLY A 110 -4.37 -8.73 9.92
CA GLY A 110 -4.03 -10.14 10.11
C GLY A 110 -3.78 -10.50 11.58
N ILE A 111 -3.13 -9.62 12.34
CA ILE A 111 -2.94 -9.77 13.79
C ILE A 111 -4.30 -9.81 14.51
N VAL A 112 -5.21 -8.92 14.13
CA VAL A 112 -6.56 -8.87 14.72
C VAL A 112 -7.33 -10.15 14.41
N GLN A 113 -7.25 -10.68 13.19
CA GLN A 113 -7.88 -11.95 12.86
C GLN A 113 -7.28 -13.12 13.66
N GLN A 114 -5.96 -13.20 13.77
CA GLN A 114 -5.31 -14.27 14.54
C GLN A 114 -5.65 -14.22 16.04
N ARG A 115 -5.79 -13.02 16.61
CA ARG A 115 -6.02 -12.83 18.05
C ARG A 115 -7.49 -12.82 18.44
N ARG A 116 -8.37 -12.32 17.57
CA ARG A 116 -9.78 -12.03 17.88
C ARG A 116 -10.77 -12.70 16.93
N ASN A 117 -10.29 -13.39 15.90
CA ASN A 117 -11.11 -13.99 14.85
C ASN A 117 -12.04 -13.00 14.14
N MET A 118 -11.62 -11.73 14.03
CA MET A 118 -12.35 -10.65 13.36
C MET A 118 -11.68 -10.30 12.02
N LEU A 119 -12.38 -9.53 11.18
CA LEU A 119 -11.83 -8.96 9.92
C LEU A 119 -11.41 -10.02 8.87
N GLN A 120 -11.95 -11.23 8.94
CA GLN A 120 -11.59 -12.28 7.98
C GLN A 120 -11.94 -11.90 6.54
N ALA A 121 -13.16 -11.45 6.30
CA ALA A 121 -13.59 -10.96 4.98
C ALA A 121 -12.68 -9.83 4.46
N TRP A 122 -12.35 -8.90 5.35
CA TRP A 122 -11.50 -7.76 5.04
C TRP A 122 -10.08 -8.17 4.65
N ASN A 123 -9.48 -9.13 5.36
CA ASN A 123 -8.15 -9.64 5.05
C ASN A 123 -8.07 -10.33 3.68
N PHE A 124 -9.14 -11.01 3.24
CA PHE A 124 -9.23 -11.52 1.86
C PHE A 124 -9.26 -10.38 0.84
N ILE A 125 -10.09 -9.36 1.07
CA ILE A 125 -10.18 -8.19 0.18
C ILE A 125 -8.82 -7.50 0.06
N LEU A 126 -8.12 -7.28 1.18
CA LEU A 126 -6.82 -6.61 1.18
C LEU A 126 -5.75 -7.39 0.41
N VAL A 127 -5.62 -8.70 0.64
CA VAL A 127 -4.58 -9.49 -0.04
C VAL A 127 -4.85 -9.66 -1.54
N ILE A 128 -6.12 -9.82 -1.94
CA ILE A 128 -6.53 -9.81 -3.36
C ILE A 128 -6.21 -8.45 -3.98
N SER A 129 -6.53 -7.37 -3.28
CA SER A 129 -6.29 -6.00 -3.75
C SER A 129 -4.79 -5.71 -3.85
N ALA A 130 -3.98 -6.10 -2.87
CA ALA A 130 -2.54 -5.88 -2.89
C ALA A 130 -1.87 -6.58 -4.08
N PHE A 131 -2.22 -7.83 -4.36
CA PHE A 131 -1.72 -8.55 -5.55
C PHE A 131 -2.24 -7.95 -6.86
N SER A 132 -3.50 -7.55 -6.92
CA SER A 132 -4.06 -6.87 -8.10
C SER A 132 -3.34 -5.54 -8.38
N LEU A 133 -2.97 -4.81 -7.32
CA LEU A 133 -2.22 -3.56 -7.42
C LEU A 133 -0.78 -3.77 -7.91
N THR A 134 -0.13 -4.91 -7.65
CA THR A 134 1.20 -5.20 -8.25
C THR A 134 1.09 -5.46 -9.76
N ILE A 135 0.01 -6.10 -10.20
CA ILE A 135 -0.29 -6.27 -11.64
C ILE A 135 -0.58 -4.91 -12.27
N LEU A 136 -1.42 -4.08 -11.63
CA LEU A 136 -1.69 -2.71 -12.09
C LEU A 136 -0.39 -1.89 -12.17
N GLY A 137 0.47 -1.98 -11.16
CA GLY A 137 1.74 -1.27 -11.19
C GLY A 137 2.68 -1.74 -12.30
N THR A 138 2.65 -3.03 -12.62
CA THR A 138 3.36 -3.60 -13.78
C THR A 138 2.77 -3.08 -15.09
N PHE A 139 1.45 -2.97 -15.18
CA PHE A 139 0.78 -2.34 -16.33
C PHE A 139 1.21 -0.89 -16.48
N LEU A 140 1.17 -0.08 -15.42
CA LEU A 140 1.54 1.35 -15.47
C LEU A 140 2.99 1.57 -15.90
N THR A 141 3.91 0.68 -15.50
CA THR A 141 5.34 0.77 -15.83
C THR A 141 5.71 0.28 -17.24
N ARG A 142 4.89 -0.59 -17.85
CA ARG A 142 5.24 -1.32 -19.08
C ARG A 142 4.36 -1.05 -20.30
N SER A 143 3.17 -0.50 -20.09
CA SER A 143 2.18 -0.27 -21.15
C SER A 143 2.48 0.96 -22.02
N GLY A 144 3.22 1.93 -21.48
CA GLY A 144 3.44 3.22 -22.14
C GLY A 144 2.23 4.15 -22.12
N THR A 145 1.16 3.81 -21.39
CA THR A 145 -0.06 4.63 -21.30
C THR A 145 0.09 5.85 -20.39
N ILE A 146 1.19 5.95 -19.64
CA ILE A 146 1.42 7.05 -18.71
C ILE A 146 2.82 7.65 -18.92
N ASN A 147 2.90 8.97 -18.89
CA ASN A 147 4.18 9.69 -18.90
C ASN A 147 4.80 9.60 -17.51
N SER A 148 5.95 8.92 -17.40
CA SER A 148 6.68 8.74 -16.14
C SER A 148 8.18 8.71 -16.41
N VAL A 149 8.95 9.36 -15.54
CA VAL A 149 10.43 9.36 -15.62
C VAL A 149 11.02 7.98 -15.28
N HIS A 150 10.29 7.18 -14.50
CA HIS A 150 10.65 5.80 -14.16
C HIS A 150 10.19 4.76 -15.20
N SER A 151 9.70 5.19 -16.37
CA SER A 151 9.31 4.25 -17.42
C SER A 151 10.53 3.76 -18.20
N PHE A 152 10.76 2.45 -18.20
CA PHE A 152 11.98 1.86 -18.78
C PHE A 152 11.82 1.46 -20.25
N THR A 153 10.66 0.91 -20.61
CA THR A 153 10.38 0.42 -21.97
C THR A 153 8.88 0.35 -22.21
N GLN A 154 8.42 0.87 -23.34
CA GLN A 154 7.05 0.64 -23.82
C GLN A 154 7.01 -0.71 -24.52
N SER A 155 6.02 -1.54 -24.20
CA SER A 155 5.87 -2.87 -24.81
C SER A 155 4.40 -3.19 -25.09
N ALA A 156 4.15 -4.01 -26.11
CA ALA A 156 2.80 -4.42 -26.52
C ALA A 156 2.08 -5.32 -25.48
N ILE A 157 2.66 -5.52 -24.29
CA ILE A 157 2.12 -6.39 -23.24
C ILE A 157 0.99 -5.75 -22.42
N GLY A 158 0.78 -4.44 -22.54
CA GLY A 158 -0.23 -3.68 -21.79
C GLY A 158 -1.63 -4.34 -21.81
N PRO A 159 -2.20 -4.66 -22.98
CA PRO A 159 -3.50 -5.34 -23.07
C PRO A 159 -3.54 -6.70 -22.37
N ALA A 160 -2.46 -7.49 -22.45
CA ALA A 160 -2.37 -8.79 -21.78
C ALA A 160 -2.35 -8.63 -20.25
N LEU A 161 -1.64 -7.63 -19.73
CA LEU A 161 -1.62 -7.30 -18.30
C LEU A 161 -2.99 -6.82 -17.80
N LEU A 162 -3.71 -6.01 -18.58
CA LEU A 162 -5.08 -5.61 -18.24
C LEU A 162 -6.04 -6.81 -18.25
N GLY A 163 -5.96 -7.67 -19.26
CA GLY A 163 -6.76 -8.90 -19.31
C GLY A 163 -6.49 -9.80 -18.10
N PHE A 164 -5.21 -9.95 -17.72
CA PHE A 164 -4.82 -10.71 -16.53
C PHE A 164 -5.31 -10.05 -15.23
N LEU A 165 -5.21 -8.72 -15.12
CA LEU A 165 -5.74 -7.97 -13.98
C LEU A 165 -7.25 -8.18 -13.82
N VAL A 166 -8.01 -8.07 -14.91
CA VAL A 166 -9.46 -8.30 -14.90
C VAL A 166 -9.77 -9.74 -14.50
N LEU A 167 -9.06 -10.73 -15.06
CA LEU A 167 -9.22 -12.14 -14.69
C LEU A 167 -8.97 -12.37 -13.20
N VAL A 168 -7.87 -11.82 -12.66
CA VAL A 168 -7.51 -11.94 -11.24
C VAL A 168 -8.56 -11.27 -10.35
N LEU A 169 -8.95 -10.03 -10.65
CA LEU A 169 -9.95 -9.30 -9.86
C LEU A 169 -11.29 -10.02 -9.89
N VAL A 170 -11.86 -10.22 -11.08
CA VAL A 170 -13.20 -10.80 -11.24
C VAL A 170 -13.22 -12.23 -10.71
N GLY A 171 -12.24 -13.06 -11.07
CA GLY A 171 -12.15 -14.44 -10.59
C GLY A 171 -12.03 -14.54 -9.07
N SER A 172 -11.17 -13.73 -8.46
CA SER A 172 -10.97 -13.73 -7.01
C SER A 172 -12.19 -13.21 -6.26
N PHE A 173 -12.85 -12.15 -6.75
CA PHE A 173 -14.04 -11.59 -6.09
C PHE A 173 -15.29 -12.45 -6.29
N ILE A 174 -15.44 -13.15 -7.43
CA ILE A 174 -16.48 -14.17 -7.60
C ILE A 174 -16.25 -15.33 -6.62
N LEU A 175 -15.01 -15.83 -6.53
CA LEU A 175 -14.71 -16.89 -5.57
C LEU A 175 -14.96 -16.43 -4.12
N PHE A 176 -14.54 -15.21 -3.78
CA PHE A 176 -14.81 -14.63 -2.47
C PHE A 176 -16.31 -14.50 -2.17
N SER A 177 -17.13 -14.04 -3.12
CA SER A 177 -18.57 -13.86 -2.93
C SER A 177 -19.31 -15.19 -2.78
N THR A 178 -18.92 -16.23 -3.52
CA THR A 178 -19.47 -17.60 -3.35
C THR A 178 -19.08 -18.25 -2.01
N ARG A 179 -18.16 -17.64 -1.26
CA ARG A 179 -17.72 -18.07 0.07
C ARG A 179 -18.08 -17.06 1.16
N ALA A 180 -19.03 -16.16 0.91
CA ALA A 180 -19.43 -15.12 1.86
C ALA A 180 -19.82 -15.69 3.24
N ASP A 181 -20.59 -16.79 3.28
CA ASP A 181 -21.02 -17.42 4.54
C ASP A 181 -19.86 -17.91 5.41
N MET A 182 -18.76 -18.35 4.76
CA MET A 182 -17.54 -18.79 5.43
C MET A 182 -16.80 -17.63 6.13
N VAL A 183 -16.97 -16.40 5.64
CA VAL A 183 -16.23 -15.22 6.10
C VAL A 183 -17.09 -14.23 6.90
N ALA A 184 -18.42 -14.37 6.87
CA ALA A 184 -19.38 -13.45 7.48
C ALA A 184 -19.49 -13.57 9.01
N SER A 185 -19.04 -14.67 9.62
CA SER A 185 -19.26 -14.98 11.05
C SER A 185 -18.27 -14.31 12.02
N SER A 186 -17.71 -13.15 11.67
CA SER A 186 -16.73 -12.46 12.53
C SER A 186 -17.40 -11.81 13.76
N PRO A 187 -16.81 -11.90 14.97
CA PRO A 187 -17.29 -11.16 16.13
C PRO A 187 -17.38 -9.65 15.87
N ARG A 188 -18.34 -8.97 16.51
CA ARG A 188 -18.50 -7.51 16.40
C ARG A 188 -17.44 -6.80 17.26
N LEU A 189 -17.10 -5.57 16.84
CA LEU A 189 -16.25 -4.69 17.63
C LEU A 189 -16.98 -4.27 18.92
N GLU A 190 -16.34 -4.49 20.07
CA GLU A 190 -16.90 -4.13 21.38
C GLU A 190 -16.73 -2.63 21.70
N SER A 191 -15.62 -2.03 21.30
CA SER A 191 -15.32 -0.60 21.51
C SER A 191 -14.38 -0.06 20.44
N PHE A 192 -14.58 1.20 20.04
CA PHE A 192 -13.62 1.92 19.20
C PHE A 192 -12.38 2.38 19.99
N VAL A 193 -12.51 2.52 21.31
CA VAL A 193 -11.41 2.88 22.22
C VAL A 193 -10.76 1.61 22.76
N SER A 194 -10.20 0.85 21.84
CA SER A 194 -9.50 -0.40 22.12
C SER A 194 -8.40 -0.63 21.09
N ARG A 195 -7.54 -1.62 21.34
CA ARG A 195 -6.52 -2.02 20.37
C ARG A 195 -7.13 -2.42 19.02
N GLU A 196 -8.23 -3.17 19.02
CA GLU A 196 -8.98 -3.58 17.83
C GLU A 196 -9.55 -2.38 17.08
N GLY A 197 -10.19 -1.44 17.80
CA GLY A 197 -10.72 -0.22 17.21
C GLY A 197 -9.62 0.61 16.57
N THR A 198 -8.46 0.68 17.22
CA THR A 198 -7.28 1.39 16.67
C THR A 198 -6.72 0.70 15.43
N PHE A 199 -6.62 -0.62 15.44
CA PHE A 199 -6.23 -1.39 14.25
C PHE A 199 -7.21 -1.16 13.10
N LEU A 200 -8.53 -1.15 13.37
CA LEU A 200 -9.56 -0.91 12.37
C LEU A 200 -9.45 0.49 11.75
N ILE A 201 -9.27 1.52 12.58
CA ILE A 201 -9.11 2.91 12.12
C ILE A 201 -7.84 3.04 11.27
N ASN A 202 -6.69 2.52 11.73
CA ASN A 202 -5.46 2.49 10.93
C ASN A 202 -5.66 1.79 9.59
N ASN A 203 -6.39 0.67 9.60
CA ASN A 203 -6.66 -0.08 8.38
C ASN A 203 -7.50 0.72 7.38
N LEU A 204 -8.55 1.38 7.86
CA LEU A 204 -9.40 2.25 7.05
C LEU A 204 -8.58 3.39 6.46
N LEU A 205 -7.75 4.05 7.27
CA LEU A 205 -6.90 5.15 6.82
C LEU A 205 -5.89 4.71 5.76
N LEU A 206 -5.21 3.57 5.94
CA LEU A 206 -4.30 3.00 4.94
C LEU A 206 -5.03 2.66 3.63
N SER A 207 -6.25 2.13 3.72
CA SER A 207 -7.04 1.75 2.55
C SER A 207 -7.56 2.99 1.80
N VAL A 208 -8.00 4.01 2.54
CA VAL A 208 -8.39 5.31 1.97
C VAL A 208 -7.20 5.99 1.31
N TYR A 209 -6.01 5.93 1.92
CA TYR A 209 -4.79 6.44 1.33
C TYR A 209 -4.49 5.72 0.00
N ALA A 210 -4.45 4.39 0.00
CA ALA A 210 -4.24 3.62 -1.23
C ALA A 210 -5.29 3.95 -2.30
N PHE A 211 -6.56 4.14 -1.92
CA PHE A 211 -7.64 4.52 -2.83
C PHE A 211 -7.44 5.92 -3.43
N ILE A 212 -7.04 6.91 -2.63
CA ILE A 212 -6.76 8.27 -3.12
C ILE A 212 -5.60 8.23 -4.13
N VAL A 213 -4.54 7.50 -3.83
CA VAL A 213 -3.39 7.34 -4.73
C VAL A 213 -3.82 6.64 -6.02
N LEU A 214 -4.64 5.59 -5.92
CA LEU A 214 -5.20 4.89 -7.07
C LEU A 214 -6.00 5.80 -7.97
N ILE A 215 -6.94 6.57 -7.41
CA ILE A 215 -7.76 7.52 -8.17
C ILE A 215 -6.90 8.60 -8.79
N GLY A 216 -6.02 9.25 -8.03
CA GLY A 216 -5.14 10.29 -8.56
C GLY A 216 -4.25 9.80 -9.70
N THR A 217 -3.78 8.55 -9.61
CA THR A 217 -2.89 7.94 -10.61
C THR A 217 -3.65 7.45 -11.86
N THR A 218 -4.85 6.90 -11.70
CA THR A 218 -5.61 6.28 -12.80
C THR A 218 -6.61 7.22 -13.46
N TYR A 219 -7.05 8.28 -12.78
CA TYR A 219 -8.00 9.26 -13.33
C TYR A 219 -7.54 9.87 -14.67
N PRO A 220 -6.28 10.31 -14.83
CA PRO A 220 -5.74 10.72 -16.13
C PRO A 220 -5.97 9.72 -17.27
N LEU A 221 -5.72 8.44 -17.00
CA LEU A 221 -5.82 7.37 -17.99
C LEU A 221 -7.25 7.13 -18.41
N ILE A 222 -8.17 7.18 -17.43
CA ILE A 222 -9.60 7.05 -17.69
C ILE A 222 -10.08 8.23 -18.53
N LEU A 223 -9.70 9.46 -18.16
CA LEU A 223 -10.11 10.65 -18.90
C LEU A 223 -9.60 10.60 -20.35
N GLU A 224 -8.31 10.32 -20.53
CA GLU A 224 -7.70 10.19 -21.87
C GLU A 224 -8.42 9.14 -22.72
N ALA A 225 -8.82 8.00 -22.13
CA ALA A 225 -9.54 6.95 -22.86
C ALA A 225 -10.93 7.41 -23.37
N PHE A 226 -11.59 8.37 -22.71
CA PHE A 226 -12.91 8.87 -23.10
C PHE A 226 -12.85 10.16 -23.94
N THR A 227 -11.90 11.05 -23.67
CA THR A 227 -11.84 12.38 -24.28
C THR A 227 -10.70 12.55 -25.28
N GLY A 228 -9.71 11.65 -25.27
CA GLY A 228 -8.45 11.78 -26.03
C GLY A 228 -7.52 12.87 -25.49
N THR A 229 -7.85 13.53 -24.38
CA THR A 229 -7.04 14.62 -23.81
C THR A 229 -6.16 14.11 -22.69
N GLN A 230 -4.84 14.26 -22.85
CA GLN A 230 -3.90 13.97 -21.77
C GLN A 230 -3.94 15.07 -20.70
N VAL A 231 -4.18 14.66 -19.47
CA VAL A 231 -4.12 15.52 -18.27
C VAL A 231 -3.17 14.91 -17.26
N GLY A 232 -2.48 15.72 -16.48
CA GLY A 232 -1.67 15.27 -15.35
C GLY A 232 -2.33 15.62 -14.02
N VAL A 233 -2.28 14.70 -13.06
CA VAL A 233 -2.57 15.02 -11.66
C VAL A 233 -1.24 15.26 -10.95
N GLY A 234 -0.97 16.49 -10.57
CA GLY A 234 0.29 16.89 -9.93
C GLY A 234 0.28 16.78 -8.40
N GLU A 235 1.44 17.04 -7.80
CA GLU A 235 1.68 17.00 -6.36
C GLU A 235 0.63 17.73 -5.50
N PRO A 236 0.06 18.90 -5.89
CA PRO A 236 -0.90 19.61 -5.04
C PRO A 236 -2.15 18.78 -4.70
N PHE A 237 -2.61 17.92 -5.62
CA PHE A 237 -3.74 17.01 -5.37
C PHE A 237 -3.38 16.00 -4.28
N PHE A 238 -2.24 15.33 -4.45
CA PHE A 238 -1.82 14.28 -3.53
C PHE A 238 -1.45 14.88 -2.17
N ASN A 239 -0.66 15.95 -2.11
CA ASN A 239 -0.25 16.59 -0.86
C ASN A 239 -1.44 17.05 -0.03
N ARG A 240 -2.47 17.63 -0.67
CA ARG A 240 -3.68 18.08 0.03
C ARG A 240 -4.44 16.95 0.75
N LEU A 241 -4.34 15.72 0.24
CA LEU A 241 -5.07 14.57 0.78
C LEU A 241 -4.17 13.65 1.63
N ALA A 242 -2.98 13.34 1.13
CA ALA A 242 -2.02 12.42 1.71
C ALA A 242 -1.35 12.97 2.97
N VAL A 243 -1.02 14.27 3.01
CA VAL A 243 -0.34 14.85 4.18
C VAL A 243 -1.22 14.81 5.43
N PRO A 244 -2.48 15.30 5.42
CA PRO A 244 -3.36 15.16 6.59
C PRO A 244 -3.60 13.71 6.99
N LEU A 245 -3.77 12.81 6.01
CA LEU A 245 -3.94 11.37 6.27
C LEU A 245 -2.72 10.76 6.93
N SER A 246 -1.51 11.14 6.51
CA SER A 246 -0.25 10.66 7.08
C SER A 246 -0.09 11.09 8.54
N PHE A 247 -0.41 12.36 8.86
CA PHE A 247 -0.42 12.83 10.25
C PHE A 247 -1.46 12.10 11.11
N LEU A 248 -2.65 11.87 10.56
CA LEU A 248 -3.70 11.11 11.26
C LEU A 248 -3.27 9.66 11.52
N LEU A 249 -2.66 8.99 10.53
CA LEU A 249 -2.08 7.66 10.69
C LEU A 249 -1.02 7.63 11.79
N LEU A 250 -0.09 8.58 11.81
CA LEU A 250 0.95 8.68 12.85
C LEU A 250 0.34 8.83 14.24
N LEU A 251 -0.69 9.67 14.38
CA LEU A 251 -1.40 9.88 15.64
C LEU A 251 -2.08 8.60 16.12
N VAL A 252 -2.79 7.90 15.24
CA VAL A 252 -3.50 6.65 15.57
C VAL A 252 -2.52 5.51 15.86
N MET A 253 -1.40 5.42 15.14
CA MET A 253 -0.33 4.46 15.41
C MET A 253 0.29 4.63 16.81
N GLY A 254 0.42 5.86 17.31
CA GLY A 254 0.90 6.10 18.68
C GLY A 254 -0.03 5.51 19.75
N PHE A 255 -1.33 5.45 19.49
CA PHE A 255 -2.32 4.97 20.46
C PHE A 255 -2.45 3.44 20.50
N GLY A 256 -2.29 2.76 19.36
CA GLY A 256 -2.59 1.33 19.21
C GLY A 256 -1.81 0.38 20.14
N PRO A 257 -0.47 0.50 20.25
CA PRO A 257 0.34 -0.32 21.16
C PRO A 257 -0.02 -0.12 22.64
N ILE A 258 -0.53 1.07 22.99
CA ILE A 258 -0.83 1.49 24.35
C ILE A 258 -2.19 0.96 24.81
N ALA A 259 -3.16 0.88 23.90
CA ALA A 259 -4.50 0.40 24.18
C ALA A 259 -4.52 -1.12 24.46
N PRO A 260 -5.22 -1.61 25.49
CA PRO A 260 -5.55 -3.03 25.68
C PRO A 260 -6.60 -3.51 24.67
N TRP A 261 -6.74 -4.85 24.57
CA TRP A 261 -7.81 -5.50 23.80
C TRP A 261 -9.18 -5.32 24.51
N ARG A 262 -10.28 -5.36 23.75
CA ARG A 262 -11.70 -5.16 24.14
C ARG A 262 -12.08 -3.74 24.53
N THR A 263 -11.60 -3.27 25.68
CA THR A 263 -12.01 -1.97 26.23
C THR A 263 -10.86 -1.33 26.98
N THR A 264 -10.80 -0.01 26.91
CA THR A 264 -9.79 0.76 27.60
C THR A 264 -10.42 1.77 28.54
N GLU A 265 -10.03 1.71 29.81
CA GLU A 265 -10.40 2.73 30.77
C GLU A 265 -9.68 4.06 30.45
N LYS A 266 -10.43 5.17 30.45
CA LYS A 266 -9.90 6.50 30.12
C LYS A 266 -8.72 6.91 31.01
N GLY A 267 -8.74 6.53 32.29
CA GLY A 267 -7.65 6.80 33.23
C GLY A 267 -6.34 6.09 32.86
N LEU A 268 -6.42 4.87 32.32
CA LEU A 268 -5.25 4.11 31.85
C LEU A 268 -4.63 4.76 30.62
N ILE A 269 -5.45 5.23 29.67
CA ILE A 269 -4.99 5.97 28.49
C ILE A 269 -4.20 7.18 28.93
N TRP A 270 -4.81 8.05 29.75
CA TRP A 270 -4.18 9.29 30.21
C TRP A 270 -2.83 9.03 30.89
N ARG A 271 -2.77 8.04 31.79
CA ARG A 271 -1.52 7.68 32.47
C ARG A 271 -0.41 7.27 31.51
N ARG A 272 -0.75 6.57 30.42
CA ARG A 272 0.24 6.07 29.45
C ARG A 272 0.59 7.09 28.36
N THR A 273 -0.35 7.97 27.98
CA THR A 273 -0.14 8.92 26.87
C THR A 273 0.33 10.30 27.32
N ARG A 274 0.10 10.71 28.58
CA ARG A 274 0.43 12.08 29.02
C ARG A 274 1.91 12.43 28.88
N ASN A 275 2.82 11.53 29.28
CA ASN A 275 4.26 11.83 29.26
C ASN A 275 4.77 11.92 27.81
N PRO A 276 4.47 10.95 26.90
CA PRO A 276 4.75 11.10 25.48
C PRO A 276 4.15 12.36 24.85
N ALA A 277 2.90 12.71 25.20
CA ALA A 277 2.23 13.89 24.66
C ALA A 277 2.91 15.19 25.11
N ILE A 278 3.31 15.29 26.38
CA ILE A 278 4.05 16.46 26.90
C ILE A 278 5.39 16.59 26.19
N VAL A 279 6.13 15.48 26.02
CA VAL A 279 7.42 15.49 25.31
C VAL A 279 7.21 15.91 23.85
N ALA A 280 6.23 15.34 23.15
CA ALA A 280 5.93 15.69 21.77
C ALA A 280 5.56 17.17 21.60
N LEU A 281 4.73 17.72 22.50
CA LEU A 281 4.36 19.13 22.50
C LEU A 281 5.56 20.04 22.82
N ALA A 282 6.39 19.68 23.80
CA ALA A 282 7.58 20.44 24.16
C ALA A 282 8.59 20.46 23.01
N THR A 283 8.84 19.31 22.37
CA THR A 283 9.70 19.23 21.19
C THR A 283 9.13 20.02 20.02
N GLY A 284 7.82 19.92 19.76
CA GLY A 284 7.15 20.67 18.70
C GLY A 284 7.17 22.20 18.90
N LEU A 285 7.03 22.65 20.15
CA LEU A 285 7.17 24.07 20.50
C LEU A 285 8.61 24.54 20.37
N LEU A 286 9.58 23.74 20.82
CA LEU A 286 11.00 24.06 20.68
C LEU A 286 11.39 24.20 19.22
N THR A 287 11.00 23.26 18.36
CA THR A 287 11.28 23.35 16.92
C THR A 287 10.60 24.57 16.29
N ALA A 288 9.34 24.84 16.63
CA ALA A 288 8.64 26.03 16.14
C ALA A 288 9.38 27.32 16.49
N VAL A 289 9.84 27.46 17.74
CA VAL A 289 10.60 28.64 18.22
C VAL A 289 11.98 28.74 17.56
N THR A 290 12.65 27.63 17.26
CA THR A 290 13.99 27.65 16.64
C THR A 290 13.97 27.87 15.12
N VAL A 291 12.83 27.65 14.47
CA VAL A 291 12.68 27.75 13.01
C VAL A 291 12.02 29.07 12.59
N THR A 292 11.37 29.77 13.52
CA THR A 292 10.95 31.19 13.39
C THR A 292 12.08 32.14 13.72
#